data_AF-A0A2P4YAY2-F1
#
_entry.id   AF-A0A2P4YAY2-F1
#
_cell.length_a   1.000
_cell.length_b   1.000
_cell.length_c   1.000
_cell.angle_alpha   90.00
_cell.angle_beta   90.00
_cell.angle_gamma   90.00
#
_symmetry.space_group_name_H-M   'P 1'
#
loop_
_entity.id
_entity.type
_entity.pdbx_description
1 polymer ?
#
loop_
_entity_poly.entity_id
_entity_poly.type
_entity_poly.pdbx_seq_one_letter_code
_entity_poly.pdbx_strand_id
1 'polypeptide(L)'
;MDDTLQLIAAMPFLDDEDEQQRAIKVHFEQGTGLDDLDSHGYTVKAGVVKMWQGERDLNMVIKGVDADSAIILQRILMHTLDIEKQLNEIIAKGDVENDEEAADAQSK
;
A
#
# COMPACT_ATOMS: atom_id res chain seq x y z
N MET A 1 -3.60 0.86 -16.00
CA MET A 1 -3.39 -0.42 -15.30
C MET A 1 -2.41 -0.23 -14.15
N ASP A 2 -1.17 0.24 -14.38
CA ASP A 2 -0.19 0.43 -13.29
C ASP A 2 -0.71 1.38 -12.19
N ASP A 3 -1.34 2.51 -12.55
CA ASP A 3 -1.95 3.44 -11.57
C ASP A 3 -3.00 2.76 -10.67
N THR A 4 -3.81 1.86 -11.23
CA THR A 4 -4.80 1.08 -10.48
C THR A 4 -4.12 0.12 -9.50
N LEU A 5 -3.04 -0.54 -9.93
CA LEU A 5 -2.28 -1.46 -9.07
C LEU A 5 -1.56 -0.71 -7.95
N GLN A 6 -1.03 0.47 -8.25
CA GLN A 6 -0.44 1.36 -7.25
C GLN A 6 -1.49 1.84 -6.24
N LEU A 7 -2.71 2.18 -6.69
CA LEU A 7 -3.80 2.55 -5.80
C LEU A 7 -4.22 1.39 -4.88
N ILE A 8 -4.34 0.17 -5.43
CA ILE A 8 -4.61 -1.05 -4.65
C ILE A 8 -3.51 -1.29 -3.61
N ALA A 9 -2.25 -1.06 -3.96
CA ALA A 9 -1.12 -1.20 -3.04
C ALA A 9 -1.12 -0.16 -1.91
N ALA A 10 -1.61 1.06 -2.19
CA ALA A 10 -1.66 2.17 -1.24
C ALA A 10 -2.80 2.05 -0.20
N MET A 11 -3.78 1.19 -0.45
CA MET A 11 -5.00 1.05 0.36
C MET A 11 -4.82 1.05 1.89
N PRO A 12 -3.89 0.27 2.48
CA PRO A 12 -3.70 0.25 3.93
C PRO A 12 -3.21 1.59 4.51
N PHE A 13 -2.63 2.44 3.68
CA PHE A 13 -1.98 3.70 4.08
C PHE A 13 -2.82 4.93 3.76
N LEU A 14 -4.00 4.74 3.16
CA LEU A 14 -4.94 5.83 2.89
C LEU A 14 -5.56 6.35 4.18
N ASP A 15 -5.68 7.67 4.26
CA ASP A 15 -6.24 8.39 5.40
C ASP A 15 -7.76 8.26 5.45
N ASP A 16 -8.29 7.81 6.59
CA ASP A 16 -9.71 7.65 6.82
C ASP A 16 -10.41 8.98 7.13
N GLU A 17 -9.67 10.01 7.55
CA GLU A 17 -10.20 11.34 7.83
C GLU A 17 -10.50 12.11 6.53
N ASP A 18 -9.66 11.92 5.50
CA ASP A 18 -9.87 12.47 4.17
C ASP A 18 -11.05 11.80 3.45
N GLU A 19 -12.04 12.59 3.02
CA GLU A 19 -13.27 12.07 2.42
C GLU A 19 -13.03 11.35 1.08
N GLN A 20 -12.09 11.84 0.28
CA GLN A 20 -11.79 11.24 -1.03
C GLN A 20 -11.09 9.90 -0.86
N GLN A 21 -10.11 9.83 0.04
CA GLN A 21 -9.37 8.60 0.34
C GLN A 21 -10.27 7.56 1.02
N ARG A 22 -11.13 7.98 1.96
CA ARG A 22 -12.13 7.10 2.57
C ARG A 22 -13.08 6.50 1.53
N ALA A 23 -13.54 7.30 0.56
CA ALA A 23 -14.41 6.79 -0.52
C ALA A 23 -13.70 5.73 -1.38
N ILE A 24 -12.41 5.92 -1.66
CA ILE A 24 -11.56 4.93 -2.34
C ILE A 24 -11.47 3.66 -1.49
N LYS A 25 -11.21 3.78 -0.19
CA LYS A 25 -11.10 2.60 0.69
C LYS A 25 -12.37 1.77 0.69
N VAL A 26 -13.53 2.42 0.84
CA VAL A 26 -14.83 1.76 0.78
C VAL A 26 -15.03 1.03 -0.56
N HIS A 27 -14.64 1.65 -1.69
CA HIS A 27 -14.76 1.03 -3.01
C HIS A 27 -13.98 -0.28 -3.14
N PHE A 28 -12.77 -0.35 -2.59
CA PHE A 28 -11.90 -1.53 -2.70
C PHE A 28 -12.13 -2.59 -1.61
N GLU A 29 -12.44 -2.19 -0.37
CA GLU A 29 -12.65 -3.13 0.75
C GLU A 29 -14.06 -3.71 0.79
N GLN A 30 -15.07 -2.90 0.47
CA GLN A 30 -16.48 -3.23 0.66
C GLN A 30 -17.26 -3.25 -0.66
N GLY A 31 -16.72 -2.60 -1.69
CA GLY A 31 -17.32 -2.50 -3.01
C GLY A 31 -16.70 -3.45 -4.03
N THR A 32 -16.74 -3.00 -5.28
CA THR A 32 -16.36 -3.78 -6.47
C THR A 32 -14.95 -3.42 -6.98
N GLY A 33 -14.12 -2.74 -6.18
CA GLY A 33 -12.85 -2.18 -6.67
C GLY A 33 -11.84 -3.22 -7.16
N LEU A 34 -11.99 -4.48 -6.75
CA LEU A 34 -11.19 -5.61 -7.26
C LEU A 34 -11.94 -6.43 -8.32
N ASP A 35 -13.25 -6.24 -8.46
CA ASP A 35 -14.09 -7.06 -9.33
C ASP A 35 -13.77 -6.84 -10.81
N ASP A 36 -13.24 -5.65 -11.17
CA ASP A 36 -12.75 -5.41 -12.52
C ASP A 36 -11.61 -6.37 -12.87
N LEU A 37 -10.66 -6.61 -11.97
CA LEU A 37 -9.56 -7.56 -12.22
C LEU A 37 -10.08 -9.00 -12.31
N ASP A 38 -11.01 -9.37 -11.41
CA ASP A 38 -11.66 -10.68 -11.43
C ASP A 38 -12.47 -10.88 -12.74
N SER A 39 -13.15 -9.84 -13.25
CA SER A 39 -13.94 -9.91 -14.49
C SER A 39 -13.08 -10.07 -15.75
N HIS A 40 -11.82 -9.66 -15.70
CA HIS A 40 -10.82 -9.89 -16.74
C HIS A 40 -10.13 -11.27 -16.60
N GLY A 41 -10.56 -12.09 -15.64
CA GLY A 41 -10.08 -13.45 -15.44
C GLY A 41 -8.88 -13.58 -14.49
N TYR A 42 -8.49 -12.51 -13.80
CA TYR A 42 -7.37 -12.55 -12.86
C TYR A 42 -7.82 -12.93 -11.46
N THR A 43 -7.15 -13.88 -10.83
CA THR A 43 -7.43 -14.29 -9.44
C THR A 43 -6.50 -13.54 -8.49
N VAL A 44 -6.87 -12.32 -8.08
CA VAL A 44 -5.97 -11.44 -7.29
C VAL A 44 -6.49 -11.08 -5.90
N LYS A 45 -7.82 -11.11 -5.70
CA LYS A 45 -8.47 -10.61 -4.48
C LYS A 45 -7.88 -11.17 -3.18
N ALA A 46 -7.71 -12.48 -3.10
CA ALA A 46 -7.15 -13.12 -1.90
C ALA A 46 -5.68 -12.73 -1.65
N GLY A 47 -4.88 -12.55 -2.70
CA GLY A 47 -3.50 -12.12 -2.59
C GLY A 47 -3.38 -10.66 -2.11
N VAL A 48 -4.21 -9.78 -2.66
CA VAL A 48 -4.29 -8.36 -2.27
C VAL A 48 -4.67 -8.22 -0.79
N VAL A 49 -5.71 -8.92 -0.34
CA VAL A 49 -6.15 -8.85 1.07
C VAL A 49 -5.05 -9.32 2.03
N LYS A 50 -4.28 -10.36 1.68
CA LYS A 50 -3.13 -10.79 2.49
C LYS A 50 -2.08 -9.68 2.62
N MET A 51 -1.78 -8.96 1.54
CA MET A 51 -0.84 -7.83 1.58
C MET A 51 -1.36 -6.74 2.51
N TRP A 52 -2.64 -6.40 2.44
CA TRP A 52 -3.24 -5.41 3.34
C TRP A 52 -3.18 -5.83 4.81
N GLN A 53 -3.15 -7.14 5.08
CA GLN A 53 -2.98 -7.72 6.41
C GLN A 53 -1.51 -7.89 6.84
N GLY A 54 -0.55 -7.46 6.03
CA GLY A 54 0.88 -7.49 6.39
C GLY A 54 1.70 -8.62 5.79
N GLU A 55 1.13 -9.50 4.94
CA GLU A 55 1.93 -10.52 4.24
C GLU A 55 2.87 -9.87 3.22
N ARG A 56 4.16 -10.23 3.26
CA ARG A 56 5.20 -9.69 2.36
C ARG A 56 6.00 -10.80 1.66
N ASP A 57 5.73 -12.08 1.94
CA ASP A 57 6.29 -13.19 1.20
C ASP A 57 5.52 -13.40 -0.12
N LEU A 58 6.21 -13.14 -1.23
CA LEU A 58 5.66 -13.31 -2.58
C LEU A 58 5.11 -14.74 -2.79
N ASN A 59 5.77 -15.77 -2.27
CA ASN A 59 5.32 -17.16 -2.45
C ASN A 59 3.99 -17.42 -1.76
N MET A 60 3.75 -16.79 -0.61
CA MET A 60 2.50 -16.90 0.15
C MET A 60 1.36 -16.13 -0.53
N VAL A 61 1.69 -15.00 -1.16
CA VAL A 61 0.77 -14.19 -1.94
C VAL A 61 0.26 -14.92 -3.18
N ILE A 62 1.17 -15.46 -4.00
CA ILE A 62 0.83 -16.04 -5.33
C ILE A 62 0.43 -17.53 -5.27
N LYS A 63 0.36 -18.12 -4.08
CA LYS A 63 0.08 -19.54 -3.93
C LYS A 63 -1.29 -19.90 -4.50
N GLY A 64 -1.29 -20.76 -5.53
CA GLY A 64 -2.50 -21.34 -6.10
C GLY A 64 -3.19 -20.46 -7.14
N VAL A 65 -2.56 -19.38 -7.61
CA VAL A 65 -3.06 -18.58 -8.74
C VAL A 65 -2.29 -18.92 -10.02
N ASP A 66 -2.86 -18.59 -11.17
CA ASP A 66 -2.19 -18.71 -12.47
C ASP A 66 -1.04 -17.70 -12.65
N ALA A 67 -0.25 -17.90 -13.71
CA ALA A 67 0.94 -17.08 -13.97
C ALA A 67 0.61 -15.60 -14.22
N ASP A 68 -0.49 -15.28 -14.91
CA ASP A 68 -0.85 -13.91 -15.24
C ASP A 68 -1.29 -13.14 -13.98
N SER A 69 -2.09 -13.79 -13.14
CA SER A 69 -2.49 -13.29 -11.82
C SER A 69 -1.29 -13.13 -10.88
N ALA A 70 -0.32 -14.05 -10.93
CA ALA A 70 0.90 -13.95 -10.14
C ALA A 70 1.74 -12.73 -10.51
N ILE A 71 1.81 -12.36 -11.80
CA ILE A 71 2.51 -11.16 -12.27
C ILE A 71 1.85 -9.89 -11.72
N ILE A 72 0.51 -9.83 -11.73
CA ILE A 72 -0.23 -8.68 -11.18
C ILE A 72 0.00 -8.57 -9.68
N LEU A 73 -0.10 -9.67 -8.94
CA LEU A 73 0.16 -9.70 -7.51
C LEU A 73 1.60 -9.31 -7.18
N GLN A 74 2.58 -9.77 -7.96
CA GLN A 74 3.97 -9.34 -7.79
C GLN A 74 4.12 -7.83 -7.97
N ARG A 75 3.46 -7.24 -8.97
CA ARG A 75 3.50 -5.79 -9.21
C ARG A 75 2.88 -5.00 -8.06
N ILE A 76 1.74 -5.45 -7.53
CA ILE A 76 1.09 -4.82 -6.37
C ILE A 76 2.02 -4.90 -5.15
N LEU A 77 2.64 -6.06 -4.89
CA LEU A 77 3.58 -6.22 -3.77
C LEU A 77 4.79 -5.29 -3.89
N MET A 78 5.34 -5.12 -5.09
CA MET A 78 6.44 -4.18 -5.33
C MET A 78 6.04 -2.74 -4.97
N HIS A 79 4.87 -2.29 -5.43
CA HIS A 79 4.34 -0.96 -5.07
C HIS A 79 4.12 -0.82 -3.56
N THR A 80 3.59 -1.85 -2.89
CA THR A 80 3.43 -1.84 -1.43
C THR A 80 4.77 -1.64 -0.72
N LEU A 81 5.80 -2.38 -1.11
CA LEU A 81 7.14 -2.27 -0.52
C LEU A 81 7.78 -0.90 -0.78
N ASP A 82 7.59 -0.33 -1.97
CA ASP A 82 8.10 1.00 -2.31
C ASP A 82 7.42 2.10 -1.48
N ILE A 83 6.09 2.00 -1.27
CA ILE A 83 5.34 2.92 -0.40
C ILE A 83 5.83 2.82 1.05
N GLU A 84 5.97 1.60 1.59
CA GLU A 84 6.46 1.37 2.94
C GLU A 84 7.87 1.95 3.15
N LYS A 85 8.74 1.77 2.17
CA LYS A 85 10.07 2.38 2.19
C LYS A 85 10.00 3.90 2.25
N GLN A 86 9.17 4.53 1.41
CA GLN A 86 8.99 5.99 1.40
C GLN A 86 8.44 6.50 2.74
N LEU A 87 7.45 5.81 3.32
CA LEU A 87 6.90 6.16 4.63
C LEU A 87 7.95 6.05 5.73
N ASN A 88 8.75 4.98 5.74
CA ASN A 88 9.85 4.83 6.70
C ASN A 88 10.91 5.93 6.57
N GLU A 89 11.23 6.35 5.34
CA GLU A 89 12.15 7.48 5.10
C GLU A 89 11.59 8.81 5.60
N ILE A 90 10.28 9.05 5.44
CA ILE A 90 9.61 10.25 5.93
C ILE A 90 9.62 10.27 7.47
N ILE A 91 9.25 9.15 8.10
CA ILE A 91 9.26 9.02 9.57
C ILE A 91 10.68 9.26 10.11
N ALA A 92 11.68 8.61 9.51
CA ALA A 92 13.07 8.77 9.91
C ALA A 92 13.61 10.20 9.74
N LYS A 93 13.11 10.97 8.76
CA LYS A 93 13.48 12.39 8.57
C LYS A 93 12.73 13.32 9.50
N GLY A 94 11.44 13.06 9.75
CA GLY A 94 10.60 13.85 10.66
C GLY A 94 11.08 13.82 12.11
N ASP A 95 11.68 12.71 12.55
CA ASP A 95 12.35 12.65 13.86
C ASP A 95 13.64 13.48 13.93
N VAL A 96 14.32 13.72 12.80
CA VAL A 96 15.59 14.47 12.77
C VAL A 96 15.35 15.98 12.78
N GLU A 97 14.27 16.47 12.16
CA GLU A 97 13.96 17.91 12.12
C GLU A 97 13.42 18.47 13.45
N ASN A 98 12.96 17.61 14.37
CA ASN A 98 12.44 18.02 15.68
C ASN A 98 13.54 18.16 16.76
N ASP A 99 14.76 17.69 16.50
CA ASP A 99 15.87 17.69 17.48
C ASP A 99 16.83 18.90 17.32
N GLU A 100 16.70 19.72 16.27
CA GLU A 100 17.61 20.85 16.01
C GLU A 100 17.17 22.22 16.59
N GLU A 101 16.06 22.32 17.32
CA GLU A 101 15.58 23.58 17.93
C GLU A 101 15.87 23.74 19.44
N ALA A 102 16.70 22.87 20.04
CA ALA A 102 17.01 22.91 21.47
C ALA A 102 18.40 23.45 21.84
N ALA A 103 19.10 24.15 20.93
CA ALA A 103 20.49 24.59 21.16
C ALA A 103 20.80 26.03 20.74
N ASP A 104 19.94 27.01 21.04
CA ASP A 104 20.41 28.41 21.06
C ASP A 104 19.65 29.33 22.04
N ALA A 105 19.45 28.85 23.26
CA ALA A 105 18.89 29.65 24.35
C ALA A 105 19.77 29.64 25.62
N GLN A 106 21.09 29.55 25.48
CA GLN A 106 22.02 29.86 26.59
C GLN A 106 23.36 30.40 26.07
N SER A 107 23.44 31.71 25.85
CA SER A 107 24.60 32.48 26.31
C SER A 107 24.23 33.94 26.53
N LYS A 108 24.71 34.43 27.68
CA LYS A 108 24.48 35.72 28.31
C LYS A 108 25.07 36.89 27.53
#